data_AF-A0A1H4DR42-F1
#
_entry.id   AF-A0A1H4DR42-F1
#
_cell.length_a   1.000
_cell.length_b   1.000
_cell.length_c   1.000
_cell.angle_alpha   90.00
_cell.angle_beta   90.00
_cell.angle_gamma   90.00
#
_symmetry.space_group_name_H-M   'P 1'
#
loop_
_entity.id
_entity.type
_entity.pdbx_description
1 polymer ?
#
loop_
_entity_poly.entity_id
_entity_poly.type
_entity_poly.pdbx_seq_one_letter_code
_entity_poly.pdbx_strand_id
1 'polypeptide(L)'
;MLKPIKTRYYLTLLQMLVVLFLLGVVVLLNKAQVAQFFYSTQAGQLGLVLNGIILLIFLVGLVRMIFMFLSFTREQDMLQRFLKRVDENVPNPAYGLPESALIVDRYYAVQTIARQNAGVNQAALASTLAAGMSTQFTLVRFVHNILILAGVFGTVVSLSIALMGAAGLLDSPENMQQMGTIIGGMSNALSTTITAIVCYVFFAYFHLRLQDARTQLLANVENVTTLYILPRFKHVENSLMHDVAVLAAELRKAAEAIHVIQDRFLHAGERLQLAADDLQVAVSQSGDNIRVIRDSIREGFRLDDKPKG
;
A
#
# COMPACT_ATOMS: atom_id res chain seq x y z
N MET A 1 12.79 -2.63 12.12
CA MET A 1 13.97 -2.00 11.46
C MET A 1 13.85 -2.15 9.95
N LEU A 2 13.69 -1.06 9.19
CA LEU A 2 13.83 -1.13 7.73
C LEU A 2 15.29 -1.43 7.39
N LYS A 3 15.54 -2.41 6.53
CA LYS A 3 16.90 -2.66 6.03
C LYS A 3 17.45 -1.38 5.39
N PRO A 4 18.73 -1.02 5.58
CA PRO A 4 19.34 0.15 4.96
C PRO A 4 19.55 -0.13 3.46
N ILE A 5 18.53 0.20 2.66
CA ILE A 5 18.45 -0.16 1.25
C ILE A 5 18.94 0.98 0.33
N LYS A 6 19.02 2.21 0.85
CA LYS A 6 19.39 3.41 0.07
C LYS A 6 20.71 3.20 -0.70
N THR A 7 21.77 2.75 -0.04
CA THR A 7 23.11 2.64 -0.65
C THR A 7 23.17 1.64 -1.81
N ARG A 8 22.45 0.52 -1.71
CA ARG A 8 22.46 -0.53 -2.75
C ARG A 8 21.71 -0.12 -4.00
N TYR A 9 20.65 0.71 -3.87
CA TYR A 9 19.89 1.18 -5.02
C TYR A 9 20.61 2.29 -5.78
N TYR A 10 21.15 3.29 -5.08
CA TYR A 10 21.92 4.35 -5.72
C TYR A 10 23.15 3.81 -6.42
N LEU A 11 23.81 2.78 -5.87
CA LEU A 11 24.94 2.13 -6.51
C LEU A 11 24.53 1.43 -7.82
N THR A 12 23.41 0.70 -7.84
CA THR A 12 22.97 0.01 -9.08
C THR A 12 22.42 0.98 -10.12
N LEU A 13 21.79 2.08 -9.69
CA LEU A 13 21.40 3.16 -10.59
C LEU A 13 22.64 3.85 -11.19
N LEU A 14 23.66 4.12 -10.38
CA LEU A 14 24.93 4.67 -10.85
C LEU A 14 25.63 3.71 -11.81
N GLN A 15 25.68 2.40 -11.51
CA GLN A 15 26.19 1.39 -12.44
C GLN A 15 25.43 1.39 -13.76
N MET A 16 24.10 1.52 -13.73
CA MET A 16 23.27 1.58 -14.94
C MET A 16 23.54 2.85 -15.76
N LEU A 17 23.71 3.99 -15.09
CA LEU A 17 24.08 5.27 -15.70
C LEU A 17 25.50 5.25 -16.29
N VAL A 18 26.44 4.63 -15.58
CA VAL A 18 27.83 4.45 -16.05
C VAL A 18 27.87 3.51 -17.25
N VAL A 19 27.10 2.42 -17.24
CA VAL A 19 26.98 1.52 -18.41
C VAL A 19 26.36 2.27 -19.58
N LEU A 20 25.27 3.03 -19.38
CA LEU A 20 24.67 3.86 -20.43
C LEU A 20 25.68 4.89 -20.99
N PHE A 21 26.44 5.55 -20.11
CA PHE A 21 27.45 6.52 -20.48
C PHE A 21 28.61 5.88 -21.24
N LEU A 22 29.14 4.76 -20.75
CA LEU A 22 30.19 3.99 -21.43
C LEU A 22 29.72 3.52 -22.80
N LEU A 23 28.48 3.03 -22.93
CA LEU A 23 27.92 2.62 -24.21
C LEU A 23 27.82 3.81 -25.17
N GLY A 24 27.35 4.97 -24.68
CA GLY A 24 27.31 6.21 -25.45
C GLY A 24 28.70 6.69 -25.90
N VAL A 25 29.70 6.60 -25.02
CA VAL A 25 31.09 6.96 -25.30
C VAL A 25 31.73 5.99 -26.30
N VAL A 26 31.48 4.67 -26.18
CA VAL A 26 31.95 3.67 -27.14
C VAL A 26 31.37 3.91 -28.54
N VAL A 27 30.07 4.25 -28.63
CA VAL A 27 29.42 4.61 -29.89
C VAL A 27 30.01 5.90 -30.49
N LEU A 28 30.37 6.88 -29.65
CA LEU A 28 30.94 8.15 -30.09
C LEU A 28 32.43 8.05 -30.50
N LEU A 29 33.24 7.29 -29.76
CA LEU A 29 34.68 7.13 -30.02
C LEU A 29 34.95 6.22 -31.21
N ASN A 30 34.15 5.17 -31.40
CA ASN A 30 34.31 4.28 -32.55
C ASN A 30 33.61 4.79 -33.82
N LYS A 31 33.24 6.08 -33.90
CA LYS A 31 32.64 6.67 -35.12
C LYS A 31 33.41 6.34 -36.40
N ALA A 32 34.74 6.22 -36.36
CA ALA A 32 35.56 5.89 -37.52
C ALA A 32 35.55 4.39 -37.89
N GLN A 33 35.54 3.46 -36.93
CA GLN A 33 35.44 2.02 -37.19
C GLN A 33 34.00 1.57 -37.48
N VAL A 34 33.03 2.23 -36.84
CA VAL A 34 31.61 2.16 -37.16
C VAL A 34 31.44 2.68 -38.59
N ALA A 35 31.94 3.88 -38.95
CA ALA A 35 31.85 4.39 -40.32
C ALA A 35 32.64 3.56 -41.37
N GLN A 36 33.76 2.92 -41.03
CA GLN A 36 34.49 2.05 -41.96
C GLN A 36 33.78 0.69 -42.15
N PHE A 37 33.03 0.24 -41.14
CA PHE A 37 32.02 -0.84 -41.26
C PHE A 37 30.74 -0.36 -42.01
N PHE A 38 30.47 0.96 -42.06
CA PHE A 38 29.30 1.54 -42.73
C PHE A 38 29.41 1.61 -44.27
N TYR A 39 30.61 1.53 -44.83
CA TYR A 39 30.83 1.83 -46.26
C TYR A 39 31.28 0.64 -47.13
N SER A 40 31.58 -0.53 -46.56
CA SER A 40 32.01 -1.68 -47.37
C SER A 40 30.87 -2.68 -47.60
N THR A 41 30.38 -2.70 -48.85
CA THR A 41 29.54 -3.74 -49.48
C THR A 41 28.03 -3.71 -49.16
N GLN A 42 27.20 -3.91 -50.20
CA GLN A 42 25.72 -3.87 -50.18
C GLN A 42 25.07 -4.82 -49.14
N ALA A 43 25.77 -5.88 -48.73
CA ALA A 43 25.38 -6.77 -47.62
C ALA A 43 25.60 -6.17 -46.22
N GLY A 44 26.50 -5.18 -46.09
CA GLY A 44 26.80 -4.44 -44.85
C GLY A 44 25.69 -3.49 -44.39
N GLN A 45 24.94 -2.89 -45.34
CA GLN A 45 23.86 -1.95 -45.01
C GLN A 45 22.70 -2.61 -44.25
N LEU A 46 22.32 -3.84 -44.57
CA LEU A 46 21.23 -4.53 -43.86
C LEU A 46 21.67 -5.02 -42.47
N GLY A 47 22.92 -5.50 -42.34
CA GLY A 47 23.50 -5.81 -41.03
C GLY A 47 23.59 -4.59 -40.11
N LEU A 48 23.87 -3.41 -40.68
CA LEU A 48 23.88 -2.13 -39.99
C LEU A 48 22.50 -1.76 -39.45
N VAL A 49 21.45 -1.89 -40.28
CA VAL A 49 20.07 -1.59 -39.86
C VAL A 49 19.65 -2.52 -38.72
N LEU A 50 19.94 -3.82 -38.84
CA LEU A 50 19.58 -4.82 -37.82
C LEU A 50 20.29 -4.56 -36.48
N ASN A 51 21.62 -4.35 -36.49
CA ASN A 51 22.38 -4.01 -35.28
C ASN A 51 21.93 -2.67 -34.68
N GLY A 52 21.62 -1.68 -35.51
CA GLY A 52 21.07 -0.40 -35.07
C GLY A 52 19.73 -0.56 -34.36
N ILE A 53 18.83 -1.41 -34.88
CA ILE A 53 17.54 -1.71 -34.24
C ILE A 53 17.75 -2.41 -32.88
N ILE A 54 18.65 -3.40 -32.80
CA ILE A 54 18.97 -4.09 -31.54
C ILE A 54 19.46 -3.08 -30.49
N LEU A 55 20.39 -2.20 -30.87
CA LEU A 55 20.91 -1.15 -29.98
C LEU A 55 19.84 -0.13 -29.58
N LEU A 56 18.96 0.27 -30.49
CA LEU A 56 17.88 1.21 -30.21
C LEU A 56 16.89 0.61 -29.20
N ILE A 57 16.45 -0.64 -29.43
CA ILE A 57 15.56 -1.35 -28.51
C ILE A 57 16.21 -1.51 -27.13
N PHE A 58 17.49 -1.87 -27.10
CA PHE A 58 18.27 -1.96 -25.86
C PHE A 58 18.31 -0.61 -25.12
N LEU A 59 18.62 0.49 -25.83
CA LEU A 59 18.72 1.82 -25.24
C LEU A 59 17.37 2.31 -24.69
N VAL A 60 16.29 2.12 -25.45
CA VAL A 60 14.92 2.44 -25.00
C VAL A 60 14.56 1.66 -23.75
N GLY A 61 14.88 0.37 -23.69
CA GLY A 61 14.63 -0.45 -22.51
C GLY A 61 15.47 -0.04 -21.31
N LEU A 62 16.74 0.35 -21.52
CA LEU A 62 17.64 0.82 -20.46
C LEU A 62 17.14 2.14 -19.87
N VAL A 63 16.77 3.11 -20.72
CA VAL A 63 16.16 4.38 -20.31
C VAL A 63 14.88 4.14 -19.52
N ARG A 64 14.00 3.25 -20.00
CA ARG A 64 12.77 2.88 -19.27
C ARG A 64 13.07 2.27 -17.90
N MET A 65 14.07 1.41 -17.80
CA MET A 65 14.49 0.83 -16.52
C MET A 65 15.02 1.90 -15.56
N ILE A 66 15.82 2.87 -16.04
CA ILE A 66 16.29 4.00 -15.22
C ILE A 66 15.10 4.78 -14.65
N PHE A 67 14.11 5.13 -15.48
CA PHE A 67 12.93 5.86 -15.02
C PHE A 67 12.14 5.06 -13.97
N MET A 68 11.96 3.76 -14.15
CA MET A 68 11.30 2.92 -13.14
C MET A 68 12.09 2.86 -11.84
N PHE A 69 13.42 2.75 -11.92
CA PHE A 69 14.28 2.70 -10.75
C PHE A 69 14.26 4.02 -9.95
N LEU A 70 14.25 5.15 -10.65
CA LEU A 70 14.07 6.48 -10.04
C LEU A 70 12.71 6.60 -9.36
N SER A 71 11.64 6.12 -10.01
CA SER A 71 10.30 6.07 -9.43
C SER A 71 10.29 5.28 -8.13
N PHE A 72 10.87 4.07 -8.11
CA PHE A 72 10.98 3.26 -6.90
C PHE A 72 11.80 3.89 -5.79
N THR A 73 12.86 4.60 -6.15
CA THR A 73 13.68 5.34 -5.18
C THR A 73 12.88 6.47 -4.54
N ARG A 74 12.08 7.19 -5.34
CA ARG A 74 11.15 8.22 -4.83
C ARG A 74 10.09 7.61 -3.91
N GLU A 75 9.47 6.50 -4.30
CA GLU A 75 8.48 5.81 -3.47
C GLU A 75 9.06 5.33 -2.14
N GLN A 76 10.29 4.82 -2.12
CA GLN A 76 10.98 4.46 -0.87
C GLN A 76 11.22 5.69 0.03
N ASP A 77 11.59 6.85 -0.53
CA ASP A 77 11.78 8.06 0.27
C ASP A 77 10.45 8.55 0.87
N MET A 78 9.36 8.49 0.11
CA MET A 78 8.02 8.81 0.60
C MET A 78 7.57 7.85 1.71
N LEU A 79 7.84 6.55 1.56
CA LEU A 79 7.58 5.56 2.60
C LEU A 79 8.33 5.86 3.90
N GLN A 80 9.59 6.28 3.81
CA GLN A 80 10.38 6.66 4.98
C GLN A 80 9.85 7.94 5.65
N ARG A 81 9.46 8.96 4.87
CA ARG A 81 8.85 10.18 5.40
C ARG A 81 7.51 9.88 6.08
N PHE A 82 6.69 9.02 5.49
CA PHE A 82 5.45 8.55 6.10
C PHE A 82 5.73 7.86 7.44
N LEU A 83 6.67 6.92 7.47
CA LEU A 83 7.02 6.22 8.70
C LEU A 83 7.51 7.17 9.81
N LYS A 84 8.34 8.16 9.46
CA LYS A 84 8.81 9.17 10.40
C LYS A 84 7.64 9.93 11.04
N ARG A 85 6.64 10.30 10.25
CA ARG A 85 5.43 10.99 10.74
C ARG A 85 4.51 10.10 11.56
N VAL A 86 4.48 8.81 11.26
CA VAL A 86 3.78 7.82 12.09
C VAL A 86 4.47 7.72 13.45
N ASP A 87 5.80 7.69 13.48
CA ASP A 87 6.60 7.63 14.71
C ASP A 87 6.48 8.91 15.56
N GLU A 88 6.41 10.07 14.90
CA GLU A 88 6.08 11.38 15.52
C GLU A 88 4.61 11.48 15.98
N ASN A 89 3.82 10.41 15.83
CA ASN A 89 2.42 10.28 16.24
C ASN A 89 1.48 11.37 15.69
N VAL A 90 1.76 11.84 14.47
CA VAL A 90 0.95 12.88 13.81
C VAL A 90 -0.48 12.36 13.55
N PRO A 91 -1.54 13.19 13.72
CA PRO A 91 -2.93 12.77 13.53
C PRO A 91 -3.23 12.25 12.11
N ASN A 92 -2.61 12.83 11.10
CA ASN A 92 -2.67 12.36 9.71
C ASN A 92 -1.26 12.23 9.11
N PRO A 93 -0.65 11.04 9.14
CA PRO A 93 0.71 10.84 8.63
C PRO A 93 0.82 11.00 7.10
N ALA A 94 -0.29 10.91 6.37
CA ALA A 94 -0.34 11.11 4.92
C ALA A 94 -0.40 12.60 4.50
N TYR A 95 -0.72 13.51 5.43
CA TYR A 95 -0.93 14.92 5.09
C TYR A 95 0.33 15.62 4.58
N GLY A 96 0.30 16.21 3.39
CA GLY A 96 1.46 16.87 2.77
C GLY A 96 2.49 15.91 2.16
N LEU A 97 2.15 14.62 2.00
CA LEU A 97 2.83 13.74 1.04
C LEU A 97 2.11 13.81 -0.31
N PRO A 98 2.79 13.48 -1.42
CA PRO A 98 2.16 13.43 -2.74
C PRO A 98 1.04 12.38 -2.74
N GLU A 99 -0.15 12.75 -3.22
CA GLU A 99 -1.29 11.82 -3.33
C GLU A 99 -1.01 10.65 -4.27
N SER A 100 -0.11 10.84 -5.24
CA SER A 100 0.32 9.78 -6.16
C SER A 100 1.25 8.74 -5.51
N ALA A 101 1.70 8.95 -4.27
CA ALA A 101 2.61 8.04 -3.60
C ALA A 101 1.86 6.77 -3.17
N LEU A 102 2.50 5.64 -3.40
CA LEU A 102 1.89 4.31 -3.25
C LEU A 102 1.46 4.03 -1.80
N ILE A 103 2.22 4.56 -0.83
CA ILE A 103 1.87 4.45 0.60
C ILE A 103 0.66 5.32 0.98
N VAL A 104 0.46 6.46 0.32
CA VAL A 104 -0.65 7.39 0.58
C VAL A 104 -1.94 6.80 0.03
N ASP A 105 -1.92 6.31 -1.20
CA ASP A 105 -3.02 5.56 -1.79
C ASP A 105 -3.41 4.36 -0.92
N ARG A 106 -2.41 3.59 -0.45
CA ARG A 106 -2.63 2.47 0.47
C ARG A 106 -3.27 2.89 1.79
N TYR A 107 -2.84 4.01 2.37
CA TYR A 107 -3.40 4.55 3.61
C TYR A 107 -4.88 4.94 3.44
N TYR A 108 -5.23 5.64 2.36
CA TYR A 108 -6.61 6.03 2.08
C TYR A 108 -7.50 4.84 1.73
N ALA A 109 -6.98 3.84 1.02
CA ALA A 109 -7.72 2.60 0.75
C ALA A 109 -8.11 1.89 2.05
N VAL A 110 -7.15 1.71 2.97
CA VAL A 110 -7.41 1.09 4.28
C VAL A 110 -8.36 1.96 5.13
N GLN A 111 -8.17 3.28 5.14
CA GLN A 111 -9.07 4.20 5.85
C GLN A 111 -10.51 4.12 5.33
N THR A 112 -10.69 4.02 4.01
CA THR A 112 -12.01 3.95 3.38
C THR A 112 -12.72 2.64 3.73
N ILE A 113 -12.00 1.51 3.68
CA ILE A 113 -12.54 0.20 4.06
C ILE A 113 -12.89 0.18 5.56
N ALA A 114 -12.02 0.74 6.40
CA ALA A 114 -12.27 0.83 7.84
C ALA A 114 -13.50 1.70 8.17
N ARG A 115 -13.73 2.80 7.45
CA ARG A 115 -14.93 3.64 7.62
C ARG A 115 -16.23 2.91 7.28
N GLN A 116 -16.17 1.90 6.43
CA GLN A 116 -17.32 1.07 6.05
C GLN A 116 -17.55 -0.10 7.02
N ASN A 117 -16.76 -0.21 8.11
CA ASN A 117 -16.75 -1.35 9.03
C ASN A 117 -16.60 -2.71 8.31
N ALA A 118 -15.87 -2.69 7.20
CA ALA A 118 -15.58 -3.89 6.43
C ALA A 118 -14.20 -4.43 6.83
N GLY A 119 -14.09 -5.76 6.92
CA GLY A 119 -12.82 -6.41 7.19
C GLY A 119 -11.80 -6.08 6.09
N VAL A 120 -10.67 -5.47 6.47
CA VAL A 120 -9.60 -5.14 5.52
C VAL A 120 -8.94 -6.43 5.04
N ASN A 121 -9.24 -6.85 3.81
CA ASN A 121 -8.58 -7.97 3.16
C ASN A 121 -7.21 -7.52 2.60
N GLN A 122 -6.17 -7.71 3.41
CA GLN A 122 -4.80 -7.35 3.02
C GLN A 122 -4.32 -8.10 1.78
N ALA A 123 -4.72 -9.36 1.59
CA ALA A 123 -4.31 -10.14 0.43
C ALA A 123 -4.87 -9.53 -0.88
N ALA A 124 -6.11 -9.04 -0.85
CA ALA A 124 -6.72 -8.36 -2.00
C ALA A 124 -6.06 -7.01 -2.32
N LEU A 125 -5.70 -6.23 -1.28
CA LEU A 125 -4.99 -4.97 -1.48
C LEU A 125 -3.57 -5.19 -2.01
N ALA A 126 -2.86 -6.19 -1.47
CA ALA A 126 -1.52 -6.56 -1.91
C ALA A 126 -1.52 -7.10 -3.36
N SER A 127 -2.49 -7.94 -3.72
CA SER A 127 -2.60 -8.49 -5.07
C SER A 127 -2.94 -7.42 -6.10
N THR A 128 -3.85 -6.50 -5.78
CA THR A 128 -4.21 -5.36 -6.66
C THR A 128 -3.00 -4.46 -6.88
N LEU A 129 -2.26 -4.16 -5.82
CA LEU A 129 -1.04 -3.35 -5.90
C LEU A 129 0.07 -4.05 -6.70
N ALA A 130 0.25 -5.35 -6.48
CA ALA A 130 1.20 -6.16 -7.24
C ALA A 130 0.85 -6.20 -8.73
N ALA A 131 -0.45 -6.33 -9.07
CA ALA A 131 -0.95 -6.31 -10.44
C ALA A 131 -0.67 -4.95 -11.11
N GLY A 132 -1.00 -3.84 -10.46
CA GLY A 132 -0.74 -2.49 -10.98
C GLY A 132 0.74 -2.23 -11.29
N MET A 133 1.64 -2.64 -10.39
CA MET A 133 3.08 -2.55 -10.65
C MET A 133 3.56 -3.48 -11.77
N SER A 134 2.86 -4.60 -12.02
CA SER A 134 3.24 -5.54 -13.08
C SER A 134 3.04 -4.97 -14.47
N THR A 135 1.96 -4.21 -14.68
CA THR A 135 1.65 -3.57 -15.96
C THR A 135 2.74 -2.60 -16.41
N GLN A 136 3.39 -1.92 -15.45
CA GLN A 136 4.47 -0.98 -15.75
C GLN A 136 5.77 -1.66 -16.25
N PHE A 137 5.93 -2.96 -15.98
CA PHE A 137 7.09 -3.77 -16.37
C PHE A 137 6.97 -4.41 -17.75
N THR A 138 5.80 -4.38 -18.37
CA THR A 138 5.53 -5.08 -19.64
C THR A 138 6.54 -4.72 -20.73
N LEU A 139 6.90 -3.43 -20.86
CA LEU A 139 7.88 -2.98 -21.84
C LEU A 139 9.27 -3.58 -21.58
N VAL A 140 9.69 -3.63 -20.32
CA VAL A 140 11.02 -4.15 -19.96
C VAL A 140 11.10 -5.67 -20.15
N ARG A 141 10.01 -6.39 -19.90
CA ARG A 141 9.90 -7.82 -20.24
C ARG A 141 9.90 -8.05 -21.77
N PHE A 142 9.19 -7.19 -22.50
CA PHE A 142 9.19 -7.24 -23.96
C PHE A 142 10.59 -7.05 -24.53
N VAL A 143 11.33 -6.03 -24.07
CA VAL A 143 12.71 -5.77 -24.50
C VAL A 143 13.64 -6.94 -24.18
N HIS A 144 13.52 -7.53 -22.99
CA HIS A 144 14.31 -8.70 -22.60
C HIS A 144 14.12 -9.88 -23.57
N ASN A 145 12.87 -10.18 -23.94
CA ASN A 145 12.55 -11.30 -24.82
C ASN A 145 12.88 -11.00 -26.30
N ILE A 146 12.61 -9.78 -26.76
CA ILE A 146 12.79 -9.42 -28.16
C ILE A 146 14.27 -9.26 -28.54
N LEU A 147 15.18 -8.98 -27.60
CA LEU A 147 16.59 -8.78 -27.90
C LEU A 147 17.24 -10.03 -28.52
N ILE A 148 16.97 -11.20 -27.94
CA ILE A 148 17.49 -12.48 -28.46
C ILE A 148 16.80 -12.84 -29.78
N LEU A 149 15.48 -12.65 -29.85
CA LEU A 149 14.71 -12.91 -31.07
C LEU A 149 15.17 -12.01 -32.23
N ALA A 150 15.51 -10.74 -31.97
CA ALA A 150 16.08 -9.83 -32.95
C ALA A 150 17.47 -10.28 -33.41
N GLY A 151 18.28 -10.84 -32.50
CA GLY A 151 19.56 -11.46 -32.86
C GLY A 151 19.40 -12.67 -33.78
N VAL A 152 18.50 -13.59 -33.45
CA VAL A 152 18.17 -14.76 -34.29
C VAL A 152 17.56 -14.33 -35.63
N PHE A 153 16.68 -13.33 -35.63
CA PHE A 153 16.15 -12.76 -36.87
C PHE A 153 17.27 -12.19 -37.74
N GLY A 154 18.24 -11.51 -37.11
CA GLY A 154 19.41 -10.98 -37.80
C GLY A 154 20.25 -12.06 -38.49
N THR A 155 20.40 -13.25 -37.88
CA THR A 155 21.11 -14.36 -38.54
C THR A 155 20.34 -14.93 -39.71
N VAL A 156 19.02 -15.12 -39.57
CA VAL A 156 18.18 -15.66 -40.63
C VAL A 156 18.26 -14.76 -41.86
N VAL A 157 18.07 -13.44 -41.68
CA VAL A 157 18.16 -12.47 -42.78
C VAL A 157 19.55 -12.46 -43.41
N SER A 158 20.60 -12.46 -42.59
CA SER A 158 21.99 -12.43 -43.07
C SER A 158 22.38 -13.71 -43.83
N LEU A 159 21.92 -14.87 -43.38
CA LEU A 159 22.13 -16.15 -44.06
C LEU A 159 21.34 -16.24 -45.36
N SER A 160 20.11 -15.75 -45.41
CA SER A 160 19.33 -15.67 -46.65
C SER A 160 20.03 -14.83 -47.72
N ILE A 161 20.67 -13.71 -47.33
CA ILE A 161 21.46 -12.87 -48.25
C ILE A 161 22.72 -13.61 -48.72
N ALA A 162 23.40 -14.33 -47.83
CA ALA A 162 24.57 -15.13 -48.19
C ALA A 162 24.21 -16.21 -49.22
N LEU A 163 23.08 -16.91 -49.03
CA LEU A 163 22.57 -17.92 -49.97
C LEU A 163 22.16 -17.31 -51.32
N MET A 164 21.55 -16.12 -51.31
CA MET A 164 21.22 -15.38 -52.55
C MET A 164 22.47 -14.94 -53.30
N GLY A 165 23.51 -14.51 -52.59
CA GLY A 165 24.83 -14.21 -53.17
C GLY A 165 25.51 -15.44 -53.77
N ALA A 166 25.35 -16.61 -53.17
CA ALA A 166 25.86 -17.88 -53.69
C ALA A 166 25.10 -18.35 -54.95
N ALA A 167 23.78 -18.16 -55.00
CA ALA A 167 22.99 -18.47 -56.19
C ALA A 167 23.44 -17.65 -57.41
N GLY A 168 23.81 -16.37 -57.20
CA GLY A 168 24.33 -15.52 -58.28
C GLY A 168 25.67 -15.97 -58.88
N LEU A 169 26.49 -16.71 -58.13
CA LEU A 169 27.78 -17.24 -58.62
C LEU A 169 27.61 -18.44 -59.56
N LEU A 170 26.47 -19.15 -59.47
CA LEU A 170 26.15 -20.27 -60.36
C LEU A 170 25.86 -19.80 -61.79
N ASP A 171 25.41 -18.56 -61.96
CA ASP A 171 25.08 -17.98 -63.27
C ASP A 171 26.29 -17.36 -63.99
N SER A 172 27.34 -16.92 -63.28
CA SER A 172 28.57 -16.37 -63.89
C SER A 172 29.76 -16.37 -62.91
N PRO A 173 30.77 -17.25 -63.11
CA PRO A 173 31.87 -17.45 -62.15
C PRO A 173 32.92 -16.31 -62.10
N GLU A 174 32.85 -15.29 -62.95
CA GLU A 174 33.80 -14.15 -62.95
C GLU A 174 33.51 -13.08 -61.88
N ASN A 175 32.40 -13.19 -61.15
CA ASN A 175 31.98 -12.17 -60.19
C ASN A 175 32.60 -12.36 -58.79
N MET A 176 33.88 -12.01 -58.65
CA MET A 176 34.58 -11.93 -57.36
C MET A 176 33.84 -11.08 -56.30
N GLN A 177 32.98 -10.16 -56.75
CA GLN A 177 32.12 -9.31 -55.91
C GLN A 177 30.99 -10.09 -55.21
N GLN A 178 30.47 -11.17 -55.81
CA GLN A 178 29.43 -12.02 -55.20
C GLN A 178 30.00 -12.93 -54.09
N MET A 179 31.29 -13.31 -54.19
CA MET A 179 32.02 -14.00 -53.12
C MET A 179 32.11 -13.14 -51.85
N GLY A 180 32.28 -11.81 -52.01
CA GLY A 180 32.27 -10.84 -50.91
C GLY A 180 30.91 -10.72 -50.20
N THR A 181 29.81 -10.89 -50.94
CA THR A 181 28.44 -10.90 -50.38
C THR A 181 28.21 -12.10 -49.46
N ILE A 182 28.77 -13.27 -49.78
CA ILE A 182 28.67 -14.49 -48.96
C ILE A 182 29.43 -14.30 -47.64
N ILE A 183 30.69 -13.85 -47.71
CA ILE A 183 31.52 -13.61 -46.53
C ILE A 183 30.91 -12.50 -45.66
N GLY A 184 30.42 -11.43 -46.28
CA GLY A 184 29.74 -10.33 -45.58
C GLY A 184 28.46 -10.80 -44.87
N GLY A 185 27.64 -11.63 -45.50
CA GLY A 185 26.42 -12.19 -44.90
C GLY A 185 26.71 -13.07 -43.69
N MET A 186 27.69 -13.98 -43.77
CA MET A 186 28.07 -14.83 -42.63
C MET A 186 28.67 -14.02 -41.47
N SER A 187 29.54 -13.04 -41.77
CA SER A 187 30.12 -12.15 -40.76
C SER A 187 29.05 -11.29 -40.06
N ASN A 188 28.08 -10.77 -40.81
CA ASN A 188 26.98 -9.98 -40.24
C ASN A 188 26.04 -10.83 -39.38
N ALA A 189 25.80 -12.10 -39.75
CA ALA A 189 25.03 -13.03 -38.92
C ALA A 189 25.70 -13.24 -37.54
N LEU A 190 27.02 -13.44 -37.52
CA LEU A 190 27.77 -13.62 -36.28
C LEU A 190 27.83 -12.34 -35.45
N SER A 191 28.07 -11.19 -36.09
CA SER A 191 28.12 -9.90 -35.40
C SER A 191 26.77 -9.52 -34.77
N THR A 192 25.66 -9.77 -35.47
CA THR A 192 24.31 -9.47 -34.96
C THR A 192 23.93 -10.34 -33.76
N THR A 193 24.31 -11.62 -33.77
CA THR A 193 24.09 -12.52 -32.62
C THR A 193 24.93 -12.14 -31.42
N ILE A 194 26.23 -11.88 -31.61
CA ILE A 194 27.12 -11.48 -30.51
C ILE A 194 26.60 -10.18 -29.89
N THR A 195 26.23 -9.19 -30.71
CA THR A 195 25.68 -7.91 -30.25
C THR A 195 24.39 -8.12 -29.45
N ALA A 196 23.46 -8.93 -29.95
CA ALA A 196 22.22 -9.25 -29.24
C ALA A 196 22.46 -9.94 -27.90
N ILE A 197 23.36 -10.93 -27.85
CA ILE A 197 23.69 -11.68 -26.62
C ILE A 197 24.33 -10.77 -25.58
N VAL A 198 25.31 -9.95 -25.98
CA VAL A 198 25.99 -9.02 -25.06
C VAL A 198 24.99 -8.02 -24.48
N CYS A 199 24.20 -7.37 -25.34
CA CYS A 199 23.15 -6.45 -24.89
C CYS A 199 22.14 -7.16 -23.98
N TYR A 200 21.78 -8.41 -24.27
CA TYR A 200 20.84 -9.19 -23.47
C TYR A 200 21.39 -9.48 -22.08
N VAL A 201 22.65 -9.92 -21.95
CA VAL A 201 23.25 -10.25 -20.65
C VAL A 201 23.30 -9.02 -19.74
N PHE A 202 23.71 -7.87 -20.28
CA PHE A 202 23.68 -6.61 -19.54
C PHE A 202 22.25 -6.22 -19.15
N PHE A 203 21.31 -6.32 -20.08
CA PHE A 203 19.91 -6.02 -19.83
C PHE A 203 19.30 -6.93 -18.76
N ALA A 204 19.60 -8.23 -18.81
CA ALA A 204 19.12 -9.25 -17.90
C ALA A 204 19.57 -8.99 -16.45
N TYR A 205 20.82 -8.58 -16.26
CA TYR A 205 21.34 -8.20 -14.95
C TYR A 205 20.51 -7.05 -14.33
N PHE A 206 20.29 -5.97 -15.08
CA PHE A 206 19.50 -4.83 -14.59
C PHE A 206 18.02 -5.17 -14.42
N HIS A 207 17.46 -6.01 -15.30
CA HIS A 207 16.10 -6.50 -15.19
C HIS A 207 15.89 -7.24 -13.85
N LEU A 208 16.79 -8.17 -13.50
CA LEU A 208 16.74 -8.89 -12.22
C LEU A 208 16.83 -7.92 -11.04
N ARG A 209 17.77 -6.98 -11.09
CA ARG A 209 17.97 -6.01 -10.01
C ARG A 209 16.76 -5.10 -9.80
N LEU A 210 16.12 -4.68 -10.88
CA LEU A 210 14.90 -3.89 -10.85
C LEU A 210 13.71 -4.70 -10.30
N GLN A 211 13.63 -6.00 -10.64
CA GLN A 211 12.63 -6.91 -10.08
C GLN A 211 12.80 -7.10 -8.55
N ASP A 212 14.03 -7.25 -8.08
CA ASP A 212 14.33 -7.29 -6.64
C ASP A 212 13.89 -6.00 -5.94
N ALA A 213 14.18 -4.85 -6.55
CA ALA A 213 13.80 -3.54 -6.02
C ALA A 213 12.28 -3.40 -5.84
N ARG A 214 11.51 -3.84 -6.83
CA ARG A 214 10.04 -3.88 -6.78
C ARG A 214 9.53 -4.77 -5.66
N THR A 215 10.00 -6.01 -5.59
CA THR A 215 9.55 -6.99 -4.60
C THR A 215 9.80 -6.47 -3.19
N GLN A 216 10.95 -5.84 -2.98
CA GLN A 216 11.31 -5.24 -1.72
C GLN A 216 10.48 -3.99 -1.37
N LEU A 217 10.18 -3.11 -2.33
CA LEU A 217 9.25 -1.99 -2.14
C LEU A 217 7.88 -2.51 -1.69
N LEU A 218 7.33 -3.49 -2.40
CA LEU A 218 6.04 -4.09 -2.07
C LEU A 218 6.06 -4.68 -0.66
N ALA A 219 7.08 -5.47 -0.33
CA ALA A 219 7.24 -6.05 1.00
C ALA A 219 7.34 -4.97 2.09
N ASN A 220 8.04 -3.87 1.85
CA ASN A 220 8.14 -2.76 2.80
C ASN A 220 6.77 -2.06 3.00
N VAL A 221 6.02 -1.82 1.92
CA VAL A 221 4.68 -1.21 2.01
C VAL A 221 3.72 -2.12 2.77
N GLU A 222 3.75 -3.43 2.51
CA GLU A 222 2.93 -4.41 3.24
C GLU A 222 3.33 -4.48 4.72
N ASN A 223 4.63 -4.52 5.02
CA ASN A 223 5.12 -4.50 6.40
C ASN A 223 4.66 -3.23 7.14
N VAL A 224 4.76 -2.05 6.52
CA VAL A 224 4.29 -0.80 7.12
C VAL A 224 2.77 -0.80 7.29
N THR A 225 2.05 -1.34 6.32
CA THR A 225 0.58 -1.46 6.40
C THR A 225 0.17 -2.33 7.58
N THR A 226 0.80 -3.48 7.78
CA THR A 226 0.47 -4.41 8.85
C THR A 226 0.90 -3.91 10.22
N LEU A 227 2.07 -3.31 10.33
CA LEU A 227 2.62 -2.86 11.62
C LEU A 227 2.05 -1.53 12.09
N TYR A 228 1.72 -0.61 11.18
CA TYR A 228 1.37 0.77 11.56
C TYR A 228 -0.02 1.21 11.07
N ILE A 229 -0.39 0.91 9.83
CA ILE A 229 -1.66 1.40 9.26
C ILE A 229 -2.85 0.63 9.81
N LEU A 230 -2.81 -0.71 9.73
CA LEU A 230 -3.94 -1.57 10.09
C LEU A 230 -4.32 -1.48 11.58
N PRO A 231 -3.38 -1.51 12.55
CA PRO A 231 -3.73 -1.42 13.96
C PRO A 231 -4.41 -0.09 14.30
N ARG A 232 -4.00 1.01 13.66
CA ARG A 232 -4.57 2.35 13.89
C ARG A 232 -6.07 2.41 13.58
N PHE A 233 -6.53 1.63 12.61
CA PHE A 233 -7.96 1.59 12.24
C PHE A 233 -8.73 0.47 12.95
N LYS A 234 -8.09 -0.65 13.29
CA LYS A 234 -8.74 -1.74 14.05
C LYS A 234 -9.00 -1.42 15.53
N HIS A 235 -8.15 -0.61 16.16
CA HIS A 235 -8.38 -0.20 17.56
C HIS A 235 -9.63 0.67 17.71
N VAL A 236 -9.98 1.46 16.70
CA VAL A 236 -11.18 2.32 16.72
C VAL A 236 -12.46 1.48 16.75
N GLU A 237 -12.53 0.40 15.97
CA GLU A 237 -13.73 -0.43 15.87
C GLU A 237 -13.99 -1.24 17.17
N ASN A 238 -12.93 -1.81 17.76
CA ASN A 238 -13.04 -2.55 19.02
C ASN A 238 -13.29 -1.66 20.23
N SER A 239 -12.70 -0.44 20.27
CA SER A 239 -12.95 0.52 21.36
C SER A 239 -14.40 0.95 21.37
N LEU A 240 -15.00 1.30 20.23
CA LEU A 240 -16.39 1.77 20.20
C LEU A 240 -17.38 0.72 20.69
N MET A 241 -17.20 -0.55 20.31
CA MET A 241 -18.05 -1.64 20.79
C MET A 241 -17.84 -1.92 22.28
N HIS A 242 -16.59 -1.84 22.75
CA HIS A 242 -16.27 -1.96 24.17
C HIS A 242 -16.87 -0.81 24.99
N ASP A 243 -16.71 0.43 24.53
CA ASP A 243 -17.19 1.64 25.18
C ASP A 243 -18.73 1.64 25.26
N VAL A 244 -19.42 1.20 24.19
CA VAL A 244 -20.88 1.03 24.19
C VAL A 244 -21.31 -0.09 25.15
N ALA A 245 -20.58 -1.20 25.21
CA ALA A 245 -20.87 -2.28 26.15
C ALA A 245 -20.68 -1.85 27.61
N VAL A 246 -19.63 -1.06 27.89
CA VAL A 246 -19.39 -0.45 29.20
C VAL A 246 -20.49 0.54 29.54
N LEU A 247 -20.88 1.41 28.60
CA LEU A 247 -21.96 2.38 28.80
C LEU A 247 -23.29 1.67 29.10
N ALA A 248 -23.60 0.59 28.37
CA ALA A 248 -24.80 -0.22 28.61
C ALA A 248 -24.76 -0.93 29.97
N ALA A 249 -23.60 -1.44 30.38
CA ALA A 249 -23.42 -2.07 31.68
C ALA A 249 -23.59 -1.06 32.84
N GLU A 250 -23.02 0.14 32.70
CA GLU A 250 -23.17 1.21 33.68
C GLU A 250 -24.58 1.78 33.73
N LEU A 251 -25.27 1.91 32.58
CA LEU A 251 -26.70 2.24 32.54
C LEU A 251 -27.55 1.18 33.24
N ARG A 252 -27.22 -0.12 33.07
CA ARG A 252 -27.94 -1.20 33.76
C ARG A 252 -27.75 -1.14 35.27
N LYS A 253 -26.53 -0.88 35.75
CA LYS A 253 -26.26 -0.66 37.18
C LYS A 253 -27.00 0.56 37.72
N ALA A 254 -27.05 1.66 36.97
CA ALA A 254 -27.78 2.86 37.36
C ALA A 254 -29.28 2.58 37.49
N ALA A 255 -29.86 1.84 36.54
CA ALA A 255 -31.27 1.43 36.59
C ALA A 255 -31.56 0.52 37.80
N GLU A 256 -30.66 -0.42 38.11
CA GLU A 256 -30.78 -1.30 39.29
C GLU A 256 -30.69 -0.50 40.60
N ALA A 257 -29.79 0.47 40.69
CA ALA A 257 -29.70 1.37 41.84
C ALA A 257 -30.99 2.21 42.02
N ILE A 258 -31.60 2.67 40.93
CA ILE A 258 -32.89 3.38 40.98
C ILE A 258 -34.00 2.47 41.51
N HIS A 259 -34.05 1.20 41.07
CA HIS A 259 -35.03 0.24 41.60
C HIS A 259 -34.88 0.03 43.11
N VAL A 260 -33.64 -0.12 43.61
CA VAL A 260 -33.37 -0.26 45.05
C VAL A 260 -33.79 1.00 45.82
N ILE A 261 -33.57 2.19 45.25
CA ILE A 261 -33.98 3.45 45.87
C ILE A 261 -35.50 3.56 45.92
N GLN A 262 -36.21 3.21 44.84
CA GLN A 262 -37.67 3.20 44.79
C GLN A 262 -38.25 2.25 45.86
N ASP A 263 -37.68 1.05 46.00
CA ASP A 263 -38.11 0.07 46.99
C ASP A 263 -37.93 0.58 48.43
N ARG A 264 -36.80 1.26 48.70
CA ARG A 264 -36.57 1.94 49.99
C ARG A 264 -37.55 3.08 50.23
N PHE A 265 -37.92 3.84 49.20
CA PHE A 265 -38.91 4.90 49.33
C PHE A 265 -40.32 4.35 49.60
N LEU A 266 -40.70 3.23 48.98
CA LEU A 266 -41.96 2.55 49.27
C LEU A 266 -42.01 2.10 50.72
N HIS A 267 -40.97 1.44 51.21
CA HIS A 267 -40.89 1.04 52.62
C HIS A 267 -40.81 2.22 53.60
N ALA A 268 -40.15 3.32 53.22
CA ALA A 268 -40.16 4.55 54.03
C ALA A 268 -41.58 5.17 54.08
N GLY A 269 -42.31 5.12 52.97
CA GLY A 269 -43.72 5.52 52.89
C GLY A 269 -44.62 4.69 53.81
N GLU A 270 -44.48 3.35 53.77
CA GLU A 270 -45.20 2.45 54.68
C GLU A 270 -44.89 2.76 56.15
N ARG A 271 -43.62 2.97 56.50
CA ARG A 271 -43.23 3.31 57.88
C ARG A 271 -43.74 4.67 58.33
N LEU A 272 -43.74 5.67 57.45
CA LEU A 272 -44.32 6.98 57.74
C LEU A 272 -45.83 6.88 57.95
N GLN A 273 -46.50 6.06 57.15
CA GLN A 273 -47.93 5.85 57.28
C GLN A 273 -48.27 5.13 58.60
N LEU A 274 -47.52 4.10 58.96
CA LEU A 274 -47.63 3.44 60.26
C LEU A 274 -47.39 4.42 61.43
N ALA A 275 -46.34 5.24 61.34
CA ALA A 275 -46.06 6.24 62.36
C ALA A 275 -47.15 7.33 62.46
N ALA A 276 -47.77 7.71 61.34
CA ALA A 276 -48.88 8.64 61.30
C ALA A 276 -50.16 8.04 61.92
N ASP A 277 -50.46 6.77 61.64
CA ASP A 277 -51.58 6.04 62.25
C ASP A 277 -51.38 5.91 63.77
N ASP A 278 -50.18 5.53 64.22
CA ASP A 278 -49.85 5.45 65.66
C ASP A 278 -49.99 6.81 66.35
N LEU A 279 -49.53 7.89 65.71
CA LEU A 279 -49.69 9.25 66.22
C LEU A 279 -51.17 9.63 66.33
N GLN A 280 -51.99 9.28 65.32
CA GLN A 280 -53.42 9.54 65.34
C GLN A 280 -54.14 8.75 66.45
N VAL A 281 -53.73 7.50 66.68
CA VAL A 281 -54.23 6.69 67.81
C VAL A 281 -53.82 7.31 69.15
N ALA A 282 -52.56 7.72 69.32
CA ALA A 282 -52.10 8.38 70.53
C ALA A 282 -52.83 9.72 70.80
N VAL A 283 -53.08 10.52 69.76
CA VAL A 283 -53.83 11.77 69.85
C VAL A 283 -55.30 11.52 70.24
N SER A 284 -55.93 10.49 69.68
CA SER A 284 -57.31 10.13 70.04
C SER A 284 -57.43 9.63 71.50
N GLN A 285 -56.49 8.79 71.96
CA GLN A 285 -56.40 8.39 73.37
C GLN A 285 -56.11 9.56 74.30
N SER A 286 -55.24 10.50 73.90
CA SER A 286 -54.98 11.72 74.66
C SER A 286 -56.22 12.62 74.75
N GLY A 287 -57.05 12.65 73.70
CA GLY A 287 -58.35 13.33 73.73
C GLY A 287 -59.31 12.72 74.75
N ASP A 288 -59.28 11.39 74.92
CA ASP A 288 -60.09 10.68 75.93
C ASP A 288 -59.54 10.91 77.34
N ASN A 289 -58.22 10.91 77.53
CA ASN A 289 -57.60 11.28 78.80
C ASN A 289 -57.91 12.73 79.20
N ILE A 290 -57.96 13.66 78.23
CA ILE A 290 -58.40 15.04 78.48
C ILE A 290 -59.89 15.10 78.86
N ARG A 291 -60.74 14.24 78.31
CA ARG A 291 -62.15 14.14 78.74
C ARG A 291 -62.26 13.60 80.18
N VAL A 292 -61.49 12.58 80.52
CA VAL A 292 -61.44 12.03 81.89
C VAL A 292 -60.90 13.05 82.89
N ILE A 293 -59.86 13.81 82.53
CA ILE A 293 -59.34 14.91 83.36
C ILE A 293 -60.39 16.04 83.49
N ARG A 294 -61.05 16.43 82.40
CA ARG A 294 -62.13 17.41 82.44
C ARG A 294 -63.29 16.95 83.33
N ASP A 295 -63.69 15.69 83.23
CA ASP A 295 -64.80 15.15 84.01
C ASP A 295 -64.42 14.96 85.49
N SER A 296 -63.17 14.58 85.79
CA SER A 296 -62.63 14.55 87.16
C SER A 296 -62.48 15.95 87.79
N ILE A 297 -62.09 16.96 87.00
CA ILE A 297 -62.07 18.36 87.46
C ILE A 297 -63.51 18.87 87.68
N ARG A 298 -64.46 18.46 86.82
CA ARG A 298 -65.88 18.81 86.94
C ARG A 298 -66.53 18.21 88.19
N GLU A 299 -66.16 16.97 88.55
CA GLU A 299 -66.62 16.27 89.75
C GLU A 299 -65.96 16.82 91.02
N GLY A 300 -64.65 17.13 90.98
CA GLY A 300 -63.91 17.75 92.08
C GLY A 300 -64.33 19.19 92.42
N PHE A 301 -64.88 19.94 91.46
CA PHE A 301 -65.36 21.32 91.66
C PHE A 301 -66.88 21.45 91.88
N ARG A 302 -67.65 20.34 91.93
CA ARG A 302 -69.11 20.32 92.15
C ARG A 302 -69.86 21.41 91.38
N LEU A 303 -69.65 21.48 90.06
CA LEU A 303 -70.43 22.37 89.21
C LEU A 303 -71.83 21.78 89.05
N ASP A 304 -72.81 22.47 89.66
CA ASP A 304 -74.23 22.11 89.74
C ASP A 304 -74.85 21.86 88.35
N ASP A 305 -75.59 20.76 88.22
CA ASP A 305 -76.57 20.57 87.15
C ASP A 305 -77.80 21.41 87.49
N LYS A 306 -77.91 22.59 86.87
CA LYS A 306 -79.22 23.20 86.67
C LYS A 306 -79.46 23.49 85.19
N PRO A 307 -80.51 22.89 84.59
CA PRO A 307 -81.10 23.51 83.41
C PRO A 307 -81.72 24.84 83.87
N LYS A 308 -81.32 25.94 83.24
CA LYS A 308 -82.15 27.14 83.21
C LYS A 308 -82.97 27.04 81.93
N GLY A 309 -84.28 26.83 82.10
CA GLY A 309 -85.37 27.16 81.16
C GLY A 309 -85.17 26.74 79.72
#